data_AF-A0A966QPM3-F1
#
_entry.id   AF-A0A966QPM3-F1
#
_cell.length_a   1.000
_cell.length_b   1.000
_cell.length_c   1.000
_cell.angle_alpha   90.00
_cell.angle_beta   90.00
_cell.angle_gamma   90.00
#
_symmetry.space_group_name_H-M   'P 1'
#
loop_
_entity.id
_entity.type
_entity.pdbx_description
1 polymer ?
#
loop_
_entity_poly.entity_id
_entity_poly.type
_entity_poly.pdbx_seq_one_letter_code
_entity_poly.pdbx_strand_id
1 'polypeptide(L)'
;MAGGARLVAVLALVAVSACGGDSVADTCEQAGLLENARARVERAVTTLEQTSQLELEEATLDIVDRLALLREVAPRDLRSPLGVLLAAYGQLTVSLGNIGWSPTLAANDAAVQTARRAFTDQSVATANSTLAEWVEAQCGREQSAIDPAFAASGSTLPMPEVSEEPSRDADEGSSVNESELQAIGYIIGETYGVALEASDAECVARTLGVTFGEASDVTLGDTEFFAEVVKVFASCGVTTPPTTTPPMTSPDN
;
A
#
# COMPACT_ATOMS: atom_id res chain seq x y z
N MET A 1 -23.98 82.29 33.03
CA MET A 1 -23.64 82.44 31.59
C MET A 1 -22.46 81.51 31.33
N ALA A 2 -22.74 80.30 30.88
CA ALA A 2 -22.43 79.82 29.52
C ALA A 2 -20.90 79.78 29.30
N GLY A 3 -20.24 78.64 29.52
CA GLY A 3 -20.00 77.63 28.47
C GLY A 3 -18.48 77.62 28.19
N GLY A 4 -17.79 76.52 27.92
CA GLY A 4 -18.18 75.15 27.73
C GLY A 4 -16.98 74.24 27.95
N ALA A 5 -17.26 73.02 28.38
CA ALA A 5 -16.31 71.93 28.44
C ALA A 5 -15.90 71.54 27.00
N ARG A 6 -14.61 71.71 26.67
CA ARG A 6 -14.04 71.11 25.45
C ARG A 6 -13.76 69.64 25.75
N LEU A 7 -14.76 68.80 25.50
CA LEU A 7 -14.60 67.36 25.35
C LEU A 7 -13.76 67.12 24.09
N VAL A 8 -12.48 66.77 24.27
CA VAL A 8 -11.67 66.24 23.18
C VAL A 8 -12.13 64.81 22.94
N ALA A 9 -12.94 64.64 21.90
CA ALA A 9 -13.40 63.34 21.43
C ALA A 9 -12.18 62.54 20.94
N VAL A 10 -11.80 61.52 21.71
CA VAL A 10 -10.93 60.44 21.24
C VAL A 10 -11.75 59.67 20.20
N LEU A 11 -11.50 59.94 18.92
CA LEU A 11 -11.92 59.09 17.83
C LEU A 11 -11.17 57.75 17.98
N ALA A 12 -11.76 56.84 18.75
CA ALA A 12 -11.50 55.43 18.61
C ALA A 12 -11.98 55.04 17.21
N LEU A 13 -11.04 54.91 16.28
CA LEU A 13 -11.23 54.13 15.05
C LEU A 13 -11.46 52.68 15.50
N VAL A 14 -12.71 52.37 15.84
CA VAL A 14 -13.21 51.01 15.86
C VAL A 14 -13.13 50.57 14.40
N ALA A 15 -12.12 49.75 14.10
CA ALA A 15 -12.12 48.96 12.89
C ALA A 15 -13.41 48.13 12.91
N VAL A 16 -14.42 48.59 12.18
CA VAL A 16 -15.59 47.78 11.87
C VAL A 16 -15.09 46.67 10.95
N SER A 17 -14.65 45.56 11.53
CA SER A 17 -14.50 44.30 10.81
C SER A 17 -15.91 43.95 10.32
N ALA A 18 -16.16 44.24 9.04
CA ALA A 18 -17.43 43.99 8.40
C ALA A 18 -17.78 42.50 8.55
N CYS A 19 -18.83 42.22 9.33
CA CYS A 19 -19.53 40.93 9.31
C CYS A 19 -20.15 40.74 7.93
N GLY A 20 -19.45 39.99 7.09
CA GLY A 20 -19.89 39.59 5.75
C GLY A 20 -19.24 38.27 5.36
N GLY A 21 -19.45 37.22 6.17
CA GLY A 21 -19.38 35.79 5.80
C GLY A 21 -18.10 35.19 5.22
N ASP A 22 -17.03 35.94 4.99
CA ASP A 22 -15.72 35.42 4.57
C ASP A 22 -14.80 35.36 5.82
N SER A 23 -14.91 34.27 6.56
CA SER A 23 -14.17 34.07 7.80
C SER A 23 -12.90 33.30 7.49
N VAL A 24 -11.75 33.99 7.62
CA VAL A 24 -10.42 33.37 7.48
C VAL A 24 -10.29 32.17 8.43
N ALA A 25 -10.86 32.27 9.64
CA ALA A 25 -10.87 31.18 10.61
C ALA A 25 -11.62 29.94 10.10
N ASP A 26 -12.84 30.12 9.55
CA ASP A 26 -13.64 29.01 9.02
C ASP A 26 -12.97 28.39 7.78
N THR A 27 -12.38 29.23 6.92
CA THR A 27 -11.63 28.77 5.75
C THR A 27 -10.40 27.94 6.17
N CYS A 28 -9.68 28.35 7.22
CA CYS A 28 -8.54 27.61 7.74
C CYS A 28 -8.95 26.26 8.36
N GLU A 29 -10.08 26.21 9.07
CA GLU A 29 -10.63 24.95 9.59
C GLU A 29 -10.98 24.01 8.44
N GLN A 30 -11.74 24.49 7.46
CA GLN A 30 -12.16 23.70 6.30
C GLN A 30 -10.97 23.26 5.42
N ALA A 31 -9.93 24.08 5.29
CA ALA A 31 -8.72 23.72 4.56
C ALA A 31 -7.98 22.54 5.17
N GLY A 32 -7.87 22.47 6.50
CA GLY A 32 -7.27 21.30 7.17
C GLY A 32 -8.11 20.03 7.01
N LEU A 33 -9.44 20.17 6.99
CA LEU A 33 -10.35 19.08 6.70
C LEU A 33 -10.22 18.61 5.23
N LEU A 34 -10.03 19.54 4.30
CA LEU A 34 -9.82 19.25 2.89
C LEU A 34 -8.54 18.44 2.65
N GLU A 35 -7.42 18.83 3.27
CA GLU A 35 -6.14 18.13 3.11
C GLU A 35 -6.25 16.64 3.49
N ASN A 36 -6.94 16.35 4.59
CA ASN A 36 -7.18 14.97 5.02
C ASN A 36 -8.01 14.17 4.02
N ALA A 37 -9.06 14.76 3.45
CA ALA A 37 -9.87 14.08 2.43
C ALA A 37 -9.09 13.90 1.12
N ARG A 38 -8.28 14.89 0.76
CA ARG A 38 -7.43 14.85 -0.42
C ARG A 38 -6.43 13.69 -0.32
N ALA A 39 -5.75 13.55 0.81
CA ALA A 39 -4.86 12.42 1.04
C ALA A 39 -5.58 11.06 1.02
N ARG A 40 -6.88 11.00 1.37
CA ARG A 40 -7.68 9.76 1.29
C ARG A 40 -8.04 9.39 -0.14
N VAL A 41 -8.59 10.34 -0.92
CA VAL A 41 -8.93 10.06 -2.32
C VAL A 41 -7.68 9.77 -3.15
N GLU A 42 -6.57 10.47 -2.89
CA GLU A 42 -5.30 10.24 -3.59
C GLU A 42 -4.79 8.82 -3.34
N ARG A 43 -4.82 8.35 -2.09
CA ARG A 43 -4.48 6.97 -1.74
C ARG A 43 -5.44 5.96 -2.37
N ALA A 44 -6.75 6.16 -2.20
CA ALA A 44 -7.76 5.25 -2.70
C ALA A 44 -7.63 5.00 -4.22
N VAL A 45 -7.30 6.05 -4.98
CA VAL A 45 -7.13 5.99 -6.44
C VAL A 45 -5.74 5.54 -6.88
N THR A 46 -4.70 5.73 -6.07
CA THR A 46 -3.35 5.23 -6.37
C THR A 46 -3.20 3.75 -6.06
N THR A 47 -3.89 3.24 -5.04
CA THR A 47 -3.81 1.83 -4.60
C THR A 47 -5.10 1.06 -4.92
N LEU A 48 -5.70 1.26 -6.10
CA LEU A 48 -7.00 0.68 -6.48
C LEU A 48 -7.10 -0.84 -6.24
N GLU A 49 -6.00 -1.59 -6.38
CA GLU A 49 -5.96 -3.03 -6.15
C GLU A 49 -6.20 -3.43 -4.68
N GLN A 50 -5.90 -2.53 -3.74
CA GLN A 50 -6.05 -2.71 -2.31
C GLN A 50 -7.25 -1.94 -1.74
N THR A 51 -7.82 -1.03 -2.52
CA THR A 51 -8.95 -0.18 -2.12
C THR A 51 -10.27 -0.92 -2.34
N SER A 52 -11.16 -0.91 -1.35
CA SER A 52 -12.51 -1.45 -1.52
C SER A 52 -13.41 -0.50 -2.33
N GLN A 53 -14.47 -1.01 -2.95
CA GLN A 53 -15.45 -0.18 -3.67
C GLN A 53 -16.04 0.92 -2.78
N LEU A 54 -16.43 0.57 -1.55
CA LEU A 54 -17.03 1.51 -0.60
C LEU A 54 -16.03 2.60 -0.21
N GLU A 55 -14.77 2.22 0.06
CA GLU A 55 -13.72 3.18 0.41
C GLU A 55 -13.45 4.16 -0.74
N LEU A 56 -13.40 3.67 -1.98
CA LEU A 56 -13.21 4.51 -3.15
C LEU A 56 -14.36 5.51 -3.35
N GLU A 57 -15.59 5.05 -3.20
CA GLU A 57 -16.78 5.89 -3.27
C GLU A 57 -16.79 6.96 -2.17
N GLU A 58 -16.65 6.54 -0.90
CA GLU A 58 -16.65 7.45 0.25
C GLU A 58 -15.53 8.50 0.16
N ALA A 59 -14.30 8.08 -0.16
CA ALA A 59 -13.17 9.00 -0.25
C ALA A 59 -13.35 10.03 -1.37
N THR A 60 -13.90 9.60 -2.53
CA THR A 60 -14.09 10.48 -3.68
C THR A 60 -15.26 11.46 -3.48
N LEU A 61 -16.33 11.04 -2.82
CA LEU A 61 -17.45 11.93 -2.50
C LEU A 61 -17.08 12.93 -1.40
N ASP A 62 -16.37 12.49 -0.36
CA ASP A 62 -15.93 13.35 0.76
C ASP A 62 -15.08 14.53 0.28
N ILE A 63 -14.18 14.33 -0.70
CA ILE A 63 -13.36 15.44 -1.21
C ILE A 63 -14.19 16.48 -1.99
N VAL A 64 -15.20 16.05 -2.74
CA VAL A 64 -16.09 16.96 -3.48
C VAL A 64 -16.94 17.77 -2.53
N ASP A 65 -17.50 17.13 -1.49
CA ASP A 65 -18.30 17.80 -0.47
C ASP A 65 -17.47 18.84 0.30
N ARG A 66 -16.23 18.50 0.69
CA ARG A 66 -15.34 19.44 1.37
C ARG A 66 -14.91 20.61 0.49
N LEU A 67 -14.67 20.38 -0.81
CA LEU A 67 -14.39 21.47 -1.75
C LEU A 67 -15.59 22.40 -1.92
N ALA A 68 -16.81 21.85 -1.95
CA ALA A 68 -18.02 22.65 -2.02
C ALA A 68 -18.21 23.51 -0.76
N LEU A 69 -18.05 22.92 0.43
CA LEU A 69 -18.12 23.64 1.71
C LEU A 69 -17.05 24.70 1.83
N LEU A 70 -15.79 24.37 1.50
CA LEU A 70 -14.69 25.33 1.54
C LEU A 70 -14.96 26.50 0.58
N ARG A 71 -15.51 26.25 -0.61
CA ARG A 71 -15.86 27.30 -1.57
C ARG A 71 -16.96 28.23 -1.09
N GLU A 72 -17.86 27.76 -0.24
CA GLU A 72 -18.94 28.55 0.35
C GLU A 72 -18.42 29.57 1.36
N VAL A 73 -17.47 29.16 2.20
CA VAL A 73 -16.90 30.00 3.28
C VAL A 73 -15.65 30.78 2.87
N ALA A 74 -15.00 30.38 1.78
CA ALA A 74 -13.74 30.98 1.35
C ALA A 74 -13.91 32.40 0.78
N PRO A 75 -12.91 33.27 0.98
CA PRO A 75 -12.84 34.58 0.34
C PRO A 75 -13.01 34.52 -1.17
N ARG A 76 -13.52 35.61 -1.76
CA ARG A 76 -13.80 35.69 -3.20
C ARG A 76 -12.64 35.28 -4.10
N ASP A 77 -11.41 35.61 -3.71
CA ASP A 77 -10.20 35.31 -4.47
C ASP A 77 -9.94 33.79 -4.62
N LEU A 78 -10.43 32.98 -3.67
CA LEU A 78 -10.32 31.52 -3.72
C LEU A 78 -11.47 30.84 -4.47
N ARG A 79 -12.56 31.53 -4.80
CA ARG A 79 -13.73 30.89 -5.44
C ARG A 79 -13.44 30.33 -6.82
N SER A 80 -12.55 30.99 -7.59
CA SER A 80 -12.15 30.49 -8.91
C SER A 80 -11.21 29.29 -8.80
N PRO A 81 -10.10 29.34 -8.02
CA PRO A 81 -9.27 28.16 -7.75
C PRO A 81 -10.06 26.95 -7.25
N LEU A 82 -10.92 27.15 -6.24
CA LEU A 82 -11.76 26.08 -5.69
C LEU A 82 -12.77 25.55 -6.71
N GLY A 83 -13.25 26.39 -7.62
CA GLY A 83 -14.09 25.95 -8.73
C GLY A 83 -13.38 25.03 -9.72
N VAL A 84 -12.10 25.28 -10.00
CA VAL A 84 -11.28 24.42 -10.87
C VAL A 84 -11.03 23.06 -10.20
N LEU A 85 -10.66 23.06 -8.91
CA LEU A 85 -10.47 21.82 -8.15
C LEU A 85 -11.76 21.00 -8.06
N LEU A 86 -12.89 21.66 -7.77
CA LEU A 86 -14.20 21.02 -7.72
C LEU A 86 -14.59 20.40 -9.07
N ALA A 87 -14.27 21.06 -10.19
CA ALA A 87 -14.52 20.51 -11.52
C ALA A 87 -13.66 19.27 -11.80
N ALA A 88 -12.37 19.28 -11.42
CA ALA A 88 -11.47 18.14 -11.60
C ALA A 88 -11.90 16.92 -10.77
N TYR A 89 -12.17 17.09 -9.47
CA TYR A 89 -12.68 16.01 -8.63
C TYR A 89 -14.10 15.57 -9.01
N GLY A 90 -14.94 16.50 -9.47
CA GLY A 90 -16.27 16.18 -10.00
C GLY A 90 -16.20 15.29 -11.24
N GLN A 91 -15.25 15.56 -12.15
CA GLN A 91 -15.06 14.71 -13.33
C GLN A 91 -14.59 13.30 -12.96
N LEU A 92 -13.73 13.18 -11.94
CA LEU A 92 -13.31 11.88 -11.41
C LEU A 92 -14.50 11.13 -10.79
N THR A 93 -15.30 11.82 -9.98
CA THR A 93 -16.52 11.30 -9.34
C THR A 93 -17.50 10.74 -10.37
N VAL A 94 -17.79 11.50 -11.43
CA VAL A 94 -18.69 11.06 -12.51
C VAL A 94 -18.13 9.84 -13.23
N SER A 95 -16.83 9.83 -13.53
CA SER A 95 -16.17 8.73 -14.23
C SER A 95 -16.22 7.43 -13.42
N LEU A 96 -15.94 7.51 -12.12
CA LEU A 96 -16.02 6.36 -11.20
C LEU A 96 -17.47 5.90 -10.97
N GLY A 97 -18.42 6.83 -10.85
CA GLY A 97 -19.84 6.50 -10.71
C GLY A 97 -20.40 5.74 -11.93
N ASN A 98 -19.96 6.09 -13.14
CA ASN A 98 -20.41 5.42 -14.38
C ASN A 98 -20.01 3.93 -14.47
N ILE A 99 -18.93 3.54 -13.78
CA ILE A 99 -18.46 2.15 -13.70
C ILE A 99 -18.87 1.49 -12.38
N GLY A 100 -19.79 2.10 -11.64
CA GLY A 100 -20.31 1.59 -10.37
C GLY A 100 -19.24 1.51 -9.27
N TRP A 101 -18.26 2.41 -9.28
CA TRP A 101 -17.19 2.51 -8.28
C TRP A 101 -16.29 1.27 -8.18
N SER A 102 -16.30 0.37 -9.18
CA SER A 102 -15.47 -0.84 -9.16
C SER A 102 -13.98 -0.50 -9.29
N PRO A 103 -13.12 -0.81 -8.30
CA PRO A 103 -11.69 -0.50 -8.37
C PRO A 103 -10.99 -1.27 -9.51
N THR A 104 -11.42 -2.50 -9.77
CA THR A 104 -10.91 -3.35 -10.86
C THR A 104 -11.21 -2.74 -12.24
N LEU A 105 -12.41 -2.19 -12.44
CA LEU A 105 -12.75 -1.50 -13.69
C LEU A 105 -12.05 -0.14 -13.77
N ALA A 106 -11.98 0.60 -12.66
CA ALA A 106 -11.37 1.93 -12.60
C ALA A 106 -9.92 1.95 -13.05
N ALA A 107 -9.16 0.88 -12.74
CA ALA A 107 -7.76 0.74 -13.14
C ALA A 107 -7.56 0.78 -14.67
N ASN A 108 -8.56 0.36 -15.45
CA ASN A 108 -8.45 0.23 -16.91
C ASN A 108 -9.45 1.11 -17.69
N ASP A 109 -10.33 1.84 -16.99
CA ASP A 109 -11.35 2.65 -17.63
C ASP A 109 -10.79 3.95 -18.23
N ALA A 110 -11.06 4.19 -19.52
CA ALA A 110 -10.52 5.34 -20.23
C ALA A 110 -11.02 6.70 -19.71
N ALA A 111 -12.25 6.78 -19.21
CA ALA A 111 -12.79 8.00 -18.64
C ALA A 111 -12.16 8.31 -17.28
N VAL A 112 -11.97 7.29 -16.43
CA VAL A 112 -11.23 7.42 -15.16
C VAL A 112 -9.80 7.86 -15.41
N GLN A 113 -9.09 7.24 -16.37
CA GLN A 113 -7.72 7.66 -16.70
C GLN A 113 -7.65 9.09 -17.24
N THR A 114 -8.65 9.52 -18.02
CA THR A 114 -8.75 10.90 -18.50
C THR A 114 -8.99 11.88 -17.35
N ALA A 115 -9.88 11.54 -16.41
CA ALA A 115 -10.15 12.35 -15.24
C ALA A 115 -8.92 12.50 -14.33
N ARG A 116 -8.13 11.44 -14.17
CA ARG A 116 -6.86 11.49 -13.42
C ARG A 116 -5.82 12.38 -14.10
N ARG A 117 -5.67 12.28 -15.42
CA ARG A 117 -4.74 13.14 -16.19
C ARG A 117 -5.07 14.62 -16.09
N ALA A 118 -6.32 15.00 -15.90
CA ALA A 118 -6.71 16.39 -15.72
C ALA A 118 -5.99 17.05 -14.52
N PHE A 119 -5.57 16.27 -13.51
CA PHE A 119 -4.76 16.79 -12.40
C PHE A 119 -3.32 17.17 -12.78
N THR A 120 -2.87 16.79 -13.97
CA THR A 120 -1.60 17.27 -14.56
C THR A 120 -1.76 18.59 -15.32
N ASP A 121 -3.00 19.05 -15.54
CA ASP A 121 -3.24 20.29 -16.26
C ASP A 121 -2.73 21.50 -15.47
N GLN A 122 -2.16 22.47 -16.18
CA GLN A 122 -1.63 23.69 -15.58
C GLN A 122 -2.69 24.44 -14.77
N SER A 123 -3.95 24.41 -15.19
CA SER A 123 -5.06 25.07 -14.47
C SER A 123 -5.31 24.44 -13.09
N VAL A 124 -5.26 23.10 -13.00
CA VAL A 124 -5.45 22.37 -11.73
C VAL A 124 -4.23 22.55 -10.83
N ALA A 125 -3.02 22.45 -11.39
CA ALA A 125 -1.79 22.71 -10.66
C ALA A 125 -1.75 24.13 -10.06
N THR A 126 -2.10 25.14 -10.87
CA THR A 126 -2.15 26.55 -10.43
C THR A 126 -3.25 26.78 -9.39
N ALA A 127 -4.41 26.14 -9.54
CA ALA A 127 -5.48 26.25 -8.55
C ALA A 127 -5.08 25.65 -7.19
N ASN A 128 -4.40 24.50 -7.20
CA ASN A 128 -3.89 23.87 -5.99
C ASN A 128 -2.78 24.71 -5.33
N SER A 129 -1.84 25.26 -6.10
CA SER A 129 -0.79 26.11 -5.54
C SER A 129 -1.36 27.42 -4.97
N THR A 130 -2.34 28.03 -5.64
CA THR A 130 -3.01 29.24 -5.15
C THR A 130 -3.69 28.99 -3.79
N LEU A 131 -4.36 27.84 -3.64
CA LEU A 131 -4.97 27.45 -2.38
C LEU A 131 -3.91 27.20 -1.29
N ALA A 132 -2.83 26.49 -1.63
CA ALA A 132 -1.74 26.19 -0.71
C ALA A 132 -1.05 27.47 -0.20
N GLU A 133 -0.69 28.39 -1.11
CA GLU A 133 -0.08 29.68 -0.79
C GLU A 133 -0.99 30.53 0.10
N TRP A 134 -2.30 30.53 -0.16
CA TRP A 134 -3.25 31.25 0.68
C TRP A 134 -3.32 30.65 2.09
N VAL A 135 -3.38 29.32 2.20
CA VAL A 135 -3.44 28.64 3.51
C VAL A 135 -2.15 28.80 4.29
N GLU A 136 -1.00 28.78 3.63
CA GLU A 136 0.27 29.09 4.28
C GLU A 136 0.27 30.52 4.81
N ALA A 137 -0.11 31.49 3.98
CA ALA A 137 -0.11 32.89 4.33
C ALA A 137 -1.11 33.26 5.44
N GLN A 138 -2.30 32.66 5.45
CA GLN A 138 -3.39 33.03 6.37
C GLN A 138 -3.52 32.09 7.57
N CYS A 139 -3.21 30.80 7.40
CA CYS A 139 -3.39 29.77 8.43
C CYS A 139 -2.05 29.32 9.05
N GLY A 140 -0.90 29.71 8.48
CA GLY A 140 0.42 29.35 8.98
C GLY A 140 0.73 27.85 8.85
N ARG A 141 0.16 27.19 7.83
CA ARG A 141 0.34 25.75 7.57
C ARG A 141 0.68 25.52 6.11
N GLU A 142 1.72 24.74 5.87
CA GLU A 142 2.01 24.22 4.54
C GLU A 142 0.95 23.18 4.15
N GLN A 143 0.50 23.23 2.90
CA GLN A 143 -0.31 22.14 2.33
C GLN A 143 0.56 21.25 1.46
N SER A 144 0.28 19.96 1.52
CA SER A 144 0.91 18.98 0.63
C SER A 144 0.56 19.27 -0.84
N ALA A 145 1.50 19.11 -1.77
CA ALA A 145 1.20 19.14 -3.21
C ALA A 145 0.42 17.90 -3.64
N ILE A 146 -0.36 17.96 -4.74
CA ILE A 146 -1.06 16.79 -5.31
C ILE A 146 -0.05 15.69 -5.62
N ASP A 147 -0.33 14.47 -5.18
CA ASP A 147 0.53 13.33 -5.47
C ASP A 147 0.63 13.13 -7.00
N PRO A 148 1.83 13.20 -7.61
CA PRO A 148 1.97 12.95 -9.05
C PRO A 148 1.51 11.54 -9.45
N ALA A 149 1.57 10.54 -8.55
CA ALA A 149 1.07 9.19 -8.81
C ALA A 149 -0.47 9.15 -8.90
N PHE A 150 -1.17 10.05 -8.21
CA PHE A 150 -2.62 10.20 -8.32
C PHE A 150 -3.02 10.67 -9.72
N ALA A 151 -2.32 11.71 -10.21
CA ALA A 151 -2.54 12.28 -11.53
C ALA A 151 -2.00 11.40 -12.68
N ALA A 152 -1.03 10.54 -12.39
CA ALA A 152 -0.54 9.55 -13.34
C ALA A 152 -1.58 8.46 -13.59
N SER A 153 -2.25 8.52 -14.73
CA SER A 153 -2.76 7.30 -15.34
C SER A 153 -1.57 6.36 -15.58
N GLY A 154 -1.68 5.06 -15.32
CA GLY A 154 -0.60 4.08 -15.50
C GLY A 154 0.28 4.33 -16.74
N SER A 155 1.57 4.02 -16.60
CA SER A 155 2.66 4.31 -17.54
C SER A 155 2.21 4.45 -19.00
N THR A 156 2.44 5.61 -19.62
CA THR A 156 2.26 5.81 -21.07
C THR A 156 3.29 5.06 -21.93
N LEU A 157 4.08 4.18 -21.32
CA LEU A 157 4.92 3.25 -22.04
C LEU A 157 4.07 2.00 -22.34
N PRO A 158 4.20 1.38 -23.54
CA PRO A 158 3.81 -0.02 -23.66
C PRO A 158 4.41 -0.73 -22.46
N MET A 159 3.59 -1.51 -21.75
CA MET A 159 4.04 -2.31 -20.63
C MET A 159 5.38 -2.92 -21.07
N PRO A 160 6.53 -2.57 -20.46
CA PRO A 160 7.72 -3.36 -20.71
C PRO A 160 7.29 -4.80 -20.47
N GLU A 161 7.75 -5.72 -21.32
CA GLU A 161 7.61 -7.14 -20.98
C GLU A 161 7.94 -7.24 -19.51
N VAL A 162 7.00 -7.79 -18.74
CA VAL A 162 7.19 -8.03 -17.32
C VAL A 162 8.45 -8.90 -17.30
N SER A 163 9.61 -8.27 -17.10
CA SER A 163 10.75 -8.94 -16.53
C SER A 163 10.21 -9.26 -15.17
N GLU A 164 9.69 -10.48 -15.05
CA GLU A 164 9.23 -11.06 -13.81
C GLU A 164 10.16 -10.53 -12.73
N GLU A 165 9.63 -9.69 -11.84
CA GLU A 165 10.31 -9.46 -10.57
C GLU A 165 10.67 -10.86 -10.08
N PRO A 166 11.93 -11.15 -9.73
CA PRO A 166 12.32 -12.50 -9.37
C PRO A 166 11.33 -12.97 -8.33
N SER A 167 10.58 -14.00 -8.71
CA SER A 167 9.53 -14.60 -7.91
C SER A 167 9.99 -14.64 -6.46
N ARG A 168 9.25 -13.97 -5.58
CA ARG A 168 9.41 -14.18 -4.13
C ARG A 168 8.74 -15.48 -3.70
N ASP A 169 7.95 -16.08 -4.59
CA ASP A 169 7.49 -17.44 -4.42
C ASP A 169 8.71 -18.34 -4.66
N ALA A 170 8.93 -19.27 -3.74
CA ALA A 170 9.92 -20.31 -3.93
C ALA A 170 9.65 -20.99 -5.28
N ASP A 171 10.68 -21.11 -6.09
CA ASP A 171 10.64 -21.95 -7.28
C ASP A 171 10.34 -23.38 -6.82
N GLU A 172 9.06 -23.77 -6.83
CA GLU A 172 8.62 -25.17 -6.73
C GLU A 172 8.87 -25.91 -8.06
N GLY A 173 9.88 -25.47 -8.83
CA GLY A 173 10.47 -26.24 -9.90
C GLY A 173 10.71 -27.65 -9.40
N SER A 174 10.09 -28.63 -10.08
CA SER A 174 10.03 -30.04 -9.67
C SER A 174 11.39 -30.76 -9.69
N SER A 175 12.49 -30.00 -9.79
CA SER A 175 13.86 -30.46 -9.67
C SER A 175 14.43 -29.99 -8.34
N VAL A 176 14.38 -30.88 -7.33
CA VAL A 176 15.11 -30.67 -6.08
C VAL A 176 16.59 -30.42 -6.41
N ASN A 177 17.12 -29.29 -5.95
CA ASN A 177 18.51 -28.90 -6.22
C ASN A 177 19.47 -29.87 -5.50
N GLU A 178 20.58 -30.23 -6.14
CA GLU A 178 21.62 -31.10 -5.56
C GLU A 178 22.12 -30.57 -4.21
N SER A 179 22.32 -29.25 -4.11
CA SER A 179 22.75 -28.60 -2.86
C SER A 179 21.72 -28.68 -1.74
N GLU A 180 20.43 -28.76 -2.08
CA GLU A 180 19.33 -28.89 -1.12
C GLU A 180 19.23 -30.33 -0.59
N LEU A 181 19.35 -31.32 -1.47
CA LEU A 181 19.43 -32.73 -1.08
C LEU A 181 20.65 -33.00 -0.19
N GLN A 182 21.80 -32.40 -0.50
CA GLN A 182 22.99 -32.50 0.35
C GLN A 182 22.73 -31.92 1.74
N ALA A 183 22.12 -30.74 1.84
CA ALA A 183 21.79 -30.11 3.12
C ALA A 183 20.86 -30.99 3.97
N ILE A 184 19.80 -31.54 3.36
CA ILE A 184 18.89 -32.49 4.01
C ILE A 184 19.65 -33.76 4.45
N GLY A 185 20.52 -34.29 3.59
CA GLY A 185 21.33 -35.46 3.88
C GLY A 185 22.24 -35.28 5.10
N TYR A 186 22.89 -34.13 5.23
CA TYR A 186 23.72 -33.82 6.40
C TYR A 186 22.90 -33.78 7.70
N ILE A 187 21.69 -33.21 7.66
CA ILE A 187 20.79 -33.18 8.83
C ILE A 187 20.40 -34.61 9.24
N ILE A 188 20.09 -35.47 8.26
CA ILE A 188 19.79 -36.89 8.51
C ILE A 188 21.01 -37.58 9.12
N GLY A 189 22.20 -37.39 8.53
CA GLY A 189 23.46 -37.91 9.06
C GLY A 189 23.70 -37.51 10.51
N GLU A 190 23.57 -36.23 10.83
CA GLU A 190 23.74 -35.70 12.19
C GLU A 190 22.74 -36.30 13.18
N THR A 191 21.46 -36.43 12.78
CA THR A 191 20.39 -37.03 13.59
C THR A 191 20.75 -38.46 14.03
N TYR A 192 21.44 -39.20 13.15
CA TYR A 192 21.86 -40.57 13.40
C TYR A 192 23.33 -40.70 13.86
N GLY A 193 24.02 -39.57 14.09
CA GLY A 193 25.41 -39.54 14.55
C GLY A 193 26.43 -40.00 13.51
N VAL A 194 26.11 -39.89 12.22
CA VAL A 194 26.93 -40.34 11.09
C VAL A 194 27.44 -39.13 10.30
N ALA A 195 28.76 -39.04 10.14
CA ALA A 195 29.37 -38.05 9.25
C ALA A 195 29.29 -38.54 7.80
N LEU A 196 28.69 -37.74 6.93
CA LEU A 196 28.52 -38.04 5.50
C LEU A 196 29.46 -37.18 4.66
N GLU A 197 29.89 -37.70 3.52
CA GLU A 197 30.45 -36.88 2.43
C GLU A 197 29.32 -36.31 1.56
N ALA A 198 29.62 -35.31 0.73
CA ALA A 198 28.58 -34.61 -0.06
C ALA A 198 27.79 -35.54 -0.98
N SER A 199 28.46 -36.48 -1.65
CA SER A 199 27.80 -37.48 -2.50
C SER A 199 26.91 -38.44 -1.72
N ASP A 200 27.32 -38.79 -0.50
CA ASP A 200 26.59 -39.72 0.36
C ASP A 200 25.36 -39.05 0.95
N ALA A 201 25.48 -37.78 1.36
CA ALA A 201 24.40 -36.95 1.86
C ALA A 201 23.30 -36.78 0.80
N GLU A 202 23.67 -36.46 -0.44
CA GLU A 202 22.71 -36.35 -1.54
C GLU A 202 21.98 -37.68 -1.78
N CYS A 203 22.72 -38.79 -1.86
CA CYS A 203 22.17 -40.12 -2.07
C CYS A 203 21.18 -40.50 -0.96
N VAL A 204 21.57 -40.33 0.30
CA VAL A 204 20.73 -40.68 1.47
C VAL A 204 19.44 -39.87 1.46
N ALA A 205 19.51 -38.55 1.25
CA ALA A 205 18.33 -37.69 1.21
C ALA A 205 17.38 -38.05 0.06
N ARG A 206 17.93 -38.27 -1.14
CA ARG A 206 17.14 -38.65 -2.32
C ARG A 206 16.47 -39.99 -2.12
N THR A 207 17.20 -41.00 -1.66
CA THR A 207 16.68 -42.36 -1.51
C THR A 207 15.64 -42.44 -0.40
N LEU A 208 15.86 -41.82 0.76
CA LEU A 208 14.82 -41.77 1.81
C LEU A 208 13.58 -40.98 1.36
N GLY A 209 13.79 -39.86 0.67
CA GLY A 209 12.71 -39.04 0.10
C GLY A 209 11.85 -39.82 -0.90
N VAL A 210 12.44 -40.65 -1.75
CA VAL A 210 11.69 -41.53 -2.67
C VAL A 210 11.00 -42.67 -1.93
N THR A 211 11.70 -43.34 -1.00
CA THR A 211 11.17 -44.47 -0.22
C THR A 211 9.89 -44.11 0.53
N PHE A 212 9.79 -42.88 1.05
CA PHE A 212 8.64 -42.43 1.84
C PHE A 212 7.73 -41.43 1.13
N GLY A 213 8.20 -40.75 0.08
CA GLY A 213 7.46 -39.69 -0.61
C GLY A 213 6.36 -40.20 -1.56
N GLU A 214 6.47 -41.44 -2.06
CA GLU A 214 5.44 -42.03 -2.94
C GLU A 214 4.36 -42.82 -2.18
N ALA A 215 4.51 -42.99 -0.87
CA ALA A 215 3.59 -43.77 -0.06
C ALA A 215 2.51 -42.87 0.55
N SER A 216 1.25 -43.09 0.16
CA SER A 216 0.11 -42.31 0.66
C SER A 216 -0.27 -42.60 2.12
N ASP A 217 0.29 -43.66 2.70
CA ASP A 217 0.13 -44.01 4.13
C ASP A 217 1.31 -44.88 4.59
N VAL A 218 2.31 -44.30 5.26
CA VAL A 218 3.46 -45.02 5.83
C VAL A 218 3.22 -45.26 7.31
N THR A 219 2.66 -46.41 7.66
CA THR A 219 2.65 -46.92 9.04
C THR A 219 3.82 -47.88 9.26
N LEU A 220 4.98 -47.32 9.66
CA LEU A 220 6.12 -48.09 10.14
C LEU A 220 6.31 -47.83 11.63
N GLY A 221 6.59 -48.88 12.41
CA GLY A 221 7.09 -48.71 13.76
C GLY A 221 8.53 -48.19 13.77
N ASP A 222 8.98 -47.57 14.85
CA ASP A 222 10.33 -46.97 14.95
C ASP A 222 11.47 -47.94 14.61
N THR A 223 11.33 -49.22 14.97
CA THR A 223 12.33 -50.26 14.66
C THR A 223 12.39 -50.58 13.16
N GLU A 224 11.23 -50.59 12.49
CA GLU A 224 11.12 -50.87 11.06
C GLU A 224 11.60 -49.67 10.24
N PHE A 225 11.24 -48.46 10.67
CA PHE A 225 11.76 -47.21 10.10
C PHE A 225 13.28 -47.13 10.25
N PHE A 226 13.82 -47.40 11.44
CA PHE A 226 15.26 -47.39 11.67
C PHE A 226 16.00 -48.44 10.83
N ALA A 227 15.44 -49.64 10.69
CA ALA A 227 16.01 -50.66 9.83
C ALA A 227 16.08 -50.20 8.36
N GLU A 228 15.08 -49.43 7.90
CA GLU A 228 15.07 -48.87 6.56
C GLU A 228 16.13 -47.77 6.38
N VAL A 229 16.29 -46.89 7.36
CA VAL A 229 17.35 -45.88 7.37
C VAL A 229 18.73 -46.54 7.29
N VAL A 230 18.99 -47.57 8.07
CA VAL A 230 20.26 -48.31 8.04
C VAL A 230 20.54 -48.92 6.66
N LYS A 231 19.51 -49.49 6.02
CA LYS A 231 19.64 -50.03 4.65
C LYS A 231 19.98 -48.94 3.64
N VAL A 232 19.33 -47.78 3.72
CA VAL A 232 19.59 -46.67 2.79
C VAL A 232 21.03 -46.17 2.93
N PHE A 233 21.51 -45.96 4.15
CA PHE A 233 22.91 -45.57 4.40
C PHE A 233 23.90 -46.57 3.81
N ALA A 234 23.67 -47.88 4.01
CA ALA A 234 24.51 -48.91 3.42
C ALA A 234 24.45 -48.93 1.89
N SER A 235 23.27 -48.71 1.31
CA SER A 235 23.09 -48.67 -0.15
C SER A 235 23.77 -47.47 -0.82
N CYS A 236 23.90 -46.36 -0.10
CA CYS A 236 24.64 -45.18 -0.51
C CYS A 236 26.15 -45.27 -0.24
N GLY A 237 26.66 -46.43 0.18
CA GLY A 237 28.10 -46.64 0.37
C GLY A 237 28.67 -46.12 1.68
N VAL A 238 27.81 -45.69 2.63
CA VAL A 238 28.25 -45.15 3.92
C VAL A 238 28.89 -46.27 4.75
N THR A 239 30.18 -46.10 5.05
CA THR A 239 31.00 -47.14 5.70
C THR A 239 30.70 -47.32 7.19
N THR A 240 30.07 -46.33 7.82
CA THR A 240 29.63 -46.35 9.22
C THR A 240 28.13 -46.09 9.32
N PRO A 241 27.28 -47.11 9.08
CA PRO A 241 25.84 -46.92 9.13
C PRO A 241 25.38 -46.62 10.57
N PRO A 242 24.18 -46.03 10.74
CA PRO A 242 23.60 -45.74 12.04
C PRO A 242 23.58 -46.98 12.94
N THR A 243 24.06 -46.85 14.18
CA THR A 243 24.06 -47.95 15.16
C THR A 243 23.14 -47.69 16.35
N THR A 244 22.58 -46.50 16.45
CA THR A 244 21.69 -46.06 17.52
C THR A 244 20.46 -45.36 16.94
N THR A 245 19.29 -45.69 17.47
CA THR A 245 18.06 -44.94 17.20
C THR A 245 18.18 -43.54 17.85
N PRO A 246 17.74 -42.46 17.19
CA PRO A 246 17.80 -41.12 17.76
C PRO A 246 16.98 -41.03 19.06
N PRO A 247 17.39 -40.17 20.01
CA PRO A 247 16.65 -39.98 21.25
C PRO A 247 15.26 -39.44 20.95
N MET A 248 14.21 -40.13 21.41
CA MET A 248 12.83 -39.64 21.32
C MET A 248 12.69 -38.33 22.11
N THR A 249 12.53 -37.20 21.43
CA THR A 249 11.95 -36.01 22.05
C THR A 249 10.45 -36.23 22.17
N SER A 250 10.02 -36.72 23.33
CA SER A 250 8.61 -36.75 23.72
C SER A 250 8.02 -35.33 23.62
N PRO A 251 6.91 -35.13 22.89
CA PRO A 251 6.24 -33.84 22.81
C PRO A 251 5.31 -33.69 24.02
N ASP A 252 5.89 -33.60 25.21
CA ASP A 252 5.16 -33.17 26.41
C ASP A 252 5.97 -32.05 27.08
N ASN A 253 5.83 -30.84 26.54
CA ASN A 253 5.73 -29.59 27.30
C ASN A 253 5.24 -28.44 26.43
#